data_AF-F3KIC7-F1
#
_entry.id   AF-F3KIC7-F1
#
_cell.length_a   1.000
_cell.length_b   1.000
_cell.length_c   1.000
_cell.angle_alpha   90.00
_cell.angle_beta   90.00
_cell.angle_gamma   90.00
#
_symmetry.space_group_name_H-M   'P 1'
#
loop_
_entity.id
_entity.type
_entity.pdbx_description
1 polymer ?
#
loop_
_entity_poly.entity_id
_entity_poly.type
_entity_poly.pdbx_seq_one_letter_code
_entity_poly.pdbx_strand_id
1 'polypeptide(L)'
;MGLDAIFVTNHNTLDGYEQLLHYKKDHQKFQNIAVYPAEEITTDTGAHVLAYGIHHEISSGLSLDEIIDEVRRQGGVSSAPHPFSLLDALRDSAKKCDMVEVFNSNNVDILSNIRATQFAEDNHMIQVSGSDSHVLSTLGRCVNMIESENNLDSILQSMKHGKIEILQTGYALQNETLDHLKYKIHNSKDYLIEYIAEHYPNAKWLLTFLLKIYDFNQNSHVWALFYKIALFLMKRISKKINFQNHDPEFMKDRNLGTMFKMAL
;
A
#
# COMPACT_ATOMS: atom_id res chain seq x y z
N MET A 1 -1.62 -17.11 12.94
CA MET A 1 -1.60 -15.65 12.77
C MET A 1 -1.87 -14.91 14.06
N GLY A 2 -2.81 -15.38 14.92
CA GLY A 2 -3.00 -14.78 16.25
C GLY A 2 -3.52 -13.34 16.21
N LEU A 3 -4.25 -12.98 15.16
CA LEU A 3 -4.87 -11.67 15.02
C LEU A 3 -6.27 -11.70 15.63
N ASP A 4 -6.56 -10.74 16.49
CA ASP A 4 -7.89 -10.56 17.09
C ASP A 4 -8.83 -9.76 16.18
N ALA A 5 -8.28 -8.91 15.31
CA ALA A 5 -9.03 -8.05 14.42
C ALA A 5 -8.29 -7.82 13.08
N ILE A 6 -9.06 -7.53 12.04
CA ILE A 6 -8.56 -6.99 10.77
C ILE A 6 -9.42 -5.80 10.33
N PHE A 7 -8.76 -4.79 9.75
CA PHE A 7 -9.42 -3.77 8.94
C PHE A 7 -9.24 -4.13 7.47
N VAL A 8 -10.33 -4.08 6.71
CA VAL A 8 -10.31 -4.36 5.27
C VAL A 8 -10.21 -3.05 4.53
N THR A 9 -9.13 -2.79 3.80
CA THR A 9 -8.79 -1.48 3.21
C THR A 9 -8.73 -1.55 1.69
N ASN A 10 -9.80 -2.01 1.05
CA ASN A 10 -9.86 -2.04 -0.41
C ASN A 10 -9.82 -0.60 -0.98
N HIS A 11 -9.27 -0.48 -2.20
CA HIS A 11 -9.16 0.82 -2.86
C HIS A 11 -10.52 1.39 -3.23
N ASN A 12 -10.83 2.57 -2.69
CA ASN A 12 -12.00 3.37 -3.05
C ASN A 12 -13.35 2.62 -2.89
N THR A 13 -13.42 1.60 -2.01
CA THR A 13 -14.65 0.84 -1.77
C THR A 13 -14.65 0.11 -0.44
N LEU A 14 -15.84 -0.08 0.14
CA LEU A 14 -16.12 -0.93 1.30
C LEU A 14 -16.62 -2.34 0.91
N ASP A 15 -16.70 -2.67 -0.38
CA ASP A 15 -17.22 -3.95 -0.86
C ASP A 15 -16.48 -5.16 -0.27
N GLY A 16 -15.15 -5.07 -0.16
CA GLY A 16 -14.36 -6.16 0.42
C GLY A 16 -14.67 -6.42 1.88
N TYR A 17 -15.01 -5.37 2.65
CA TYR A 17 -15.46 -5.51 4.02
C TYR A 17 -16.80 -6.26 4.09
N GLU A 18 -17.78 -5.85 3.29
CA GLU A 18 -19.11 -6.49 3.23
C GLU A 18 -19.03 -7.95 2.79
N GLN A 19 -18.23 -8.23 1.76
CA GLN A 19 -17.99 -9.60 1.28
C GLN A 19 -17.38 -10.48 2.37
N LEU A 20 -16.40 -9.96 3.12
CA LEU A 20 -15.73 -10.71 4.17
C LEU A 20 -16.64 -10.94 5.38
N LEU A 21 -17.51 -9.98 5.71
CA LEU A 21 -18.58 -10.18 6.70
C LEU A 21 -19.57 -11.25 6.28
N HIS A 22 -20.02 -11.24 5.02
CA HIS A 22 -20.92 -12.27 4.49
C HIS A 22 -20.28 -13.66 4.59
N TYR A 23 -19.04 -13.79 4.12
CA TYR A 23 -18.28 -15.03 4.19
C TYR A 23 -18.07 -15.52 5.64
N LYS A 24 -17.79 -14.61 6.59
CA LYS A 24 -17.65 -14.94 8.02
C LYS A 24 -18.93 -15.54 8.60
N LYS A 25 -20.11 -15.06 8.21
CA LYS A 25 -21.41 -15.56 8.71
C LYS A 25 -21.60 -17.06 8.45
N ASP A 26 -21.15 -17.53 7.29
CA ASP A 26 -21.32 -18.93 6.87
C ASP A 26 -20.19 -19.86 7.35
N HIS A 27 -19.20 -19.32 8.05
CA HIS A 27 -17.98 -20.06 8.41
C HIS A 27 -17.60 -19.89 9.88
N GLN A 28 -18.02 -20.86 10.71
CA GLN A 28 -17.79 -20.87 12.15
C GLN A 28 -16.31 -20.68 12.55
N LYS A 29 -15.37 -21.18 11.74
CA LYS A 29 -13.92 -21.05 11.99
C LYS A 29 -13.42 -19.60 12.06
N PHE A 30 -14.15 -18.65 11.49
CA PHE A 30 -13.78 -17.23 11.48
C PHE A 30 -14.57 -16.41 12.49
N GLN A 31 -15.40 -17.02 13.34
CA GLN A 31 -16.28 -16.22 14.22
C GLN A 31 -15.50 -15.40 15.26
N ASN A 32 -14.30 -15.84 15.62
CA ASN A 32 -13.48 -15.24 16.67
C ASN A 32 -12.59 -14.08 16.20
N ILE A 33 -12.45 -13.85 14.89
CA ILE A 33 -11.70 -12.68 14.38
C ILE A 33 -12.68 -11.54 14.12
N ALA A 34 -12.41 -10.37 14.68
CA ALA A 34 -13.17 -9.17 14.38
C ALA A 34 -12.80 -8.63 12.99
N VAL A 35 -13.78 -8.11 12.28
CA VAL A 35 -13.62 -7.56 10.94
C VAL A 35 -14.22 -6.17 10.99
N TYR A 36 -13.41 -5.17 10.68
CA TYR A 36 -13.79 -3.76 10.77
C TYR A 36 -13.68 -3.05 9.43
N PRO A 37 -14.54 -2.04 9.20
CA PRO A 37 -14.56 -1.32 7.94
C PRO A 37 -13.38 -0.35 7.87
N ALA A 38 -12.74 -0.30 6.71
CA ALA A 38 -11.78 0.72 6.35
C ALA A 38 -11.71 0.86 4.83
N GLU A 39 -10.99 1.87 4.36
CA GLU A 39 -10.84 2.12 2.93
C GLU A 39 -9.44 2.68 2.66
N GLU A 40 -8.85 2.36 1.51
CA GLU A 40 -7.66 3.05 0.99
C GLU A 40 -8.07 3.98 -0.15
N ILE A 41 -8.23 5.26 0.18
CA ILE A 41 -8.73 6.29 -0.74
C ILE A 41 -7.58 6.80 -1.60
N THR A 42 -7.80 6.87 -2.91
CA THR A 42 -6.93 7.57 -3.85
C THR A 42 -7.32 9.05 -3.95
N THR A 43 -6.39 9.93 -3.60
CA THR A 43 -6.53 11.40 -3.67
C THR A 43 -6.48 11.93 -5.11
N ASP A 44 -6.85 13.20 -5.31
CA ASP A 44 -6.68 13.96 -6.56
C ASP A 44 -5.26 13.94 -7.14
N THR A 45 -4.25 13.84 -6.27
CA THR A 45 -2.83 13.77 -6.67
C THR A 45 -2.35 12.35 -7.00
N GLY A 46 -3.21 11.34 -6.83
CA GLY A 46 -2.90 9.92 -6.93
C GLY A 46 -2.29 9.30 -5.67
N ALA A 47 -2.07 10.08 -4.61
CA ALA A 47 -1.60 9.54 -3.33
C ALA A 47 -2.69 8.79 -2.55
N HIS A 48 -2.31 7.95 -1.59
CA HIS A 48 -3.27 7.16 -0.80
C HIS A 48 -3.45 7.68 0.63
N VAL A 49 -4.65 7.47 1.18
CA VAL A 49 -5.02 7.71 2.58
C VAL A 49 -5.81 6.51 3.09
N LEU A 50 -5.47 5.99 4.27
CA LEU A 50 -6.30 4.98 4.94
C LEU A 50 -7.33 5.67 5.82
N ALA A 51 -8.58 5.25 5.71
CA ALA A 51 -9.68 5.68 6.56
C ALA A 51 -10.23 4.50 7.36
N TYR A 52 -9.98 4.46 8.66
CA TYR A 52 -10.45 3.40 9.55
C TYR A 52 -11.78 3.76 10.19
N GLY A 53 -12.71 2.81 10.25
CA GLY A 53 -13.96 2.95 10.98
C GLY A 53 -15.04 3.78 10.28
N ILE A 54 -14.91 3.99 8.97
CA ILE A 54 -15.93 4.67 8.17
C ILE A 54 -17.12 3.73 7.87
N HIS A 55 -18.28 4.32 7.58
CA HIS A 55 -19.53 3.58 7.29
C HIS A 55 -20.04 3.82 5.86
N HIS A 56 -19.52 4.86 5.19
CA HIS A 56 -19.79 5.19 3.80
C HIS A 56 -18.48 5.45 3.08
N GLU A 57 -18.38 4.96 1.85
CA GLU A 57 -17.22 5.18 0.98
C GLU A 57 -16.96 6.68 0.79
N ILE A 58 -15.68 7.04 0.79
CA ILE A 58 -15.23 8.39 0.51
C ILE A 58 -14.89 8.47 -0.98
N SER A 59 -15.44 9.49 -1.67
CA SER A 59 -15.21 9.62 -3.11
C SER A 59 -13.72 9.75 -3.45
N SER A 60 -13.25 8.94 -4.39
CA SER A 60 -11.90 9.04 -4.93
C SER A 60 -11.68 10.35 -5.70
N GLY A 61 -10.44 10.83 -5.76
CA GLY A 61 -10.09 12.04 -6.49
C GLY A 61 -10.41 13.35 -5.75
N LEU A 62 -10.76 13.27 -4.46
CA LEU A 62 -10.83 14.41 -3.56
C LEU A 62 -9.44 14.85 -3.12
N SER A 63 -9.33 16.11 -2.71
CA SER A 63 -8.11 16.60 -2.06
C SER A 63 -7.91 15.93 -0.69
N LEU A 64 -6.67 15.92 -0.22
CA LEU A 64 -6.36 15.37 1.11
C LEU A 64 -7.20 16.02 2.23
N ASP A 65 -7.41 17.34 2.19
CA ASP A 65 -8.16 18.04 3.24
C ASP A 65 -9.63 17.60 3.25
N GLU A 66 -10.27 17.46 2.08
CA GLU A 66 -11.64 16.96 1.95
C GLU A 66 -11.77 15.51 2.44
N ILE A 67 -10.80 14.65 2.13
CA ILE A 67 -10.79 13.27 2.62
C ILE A 67 -10.69 13.23 4.15
N ILE A 68 -9.77 13.99 4.72
CA ILE A 68 -9.59 14.03 6.19
C ILE A 68 -10.86 14.56 6.89
N ASP A 69 -11.51 15.57 6.32
CA ASP A 69 -12.76 16.09 6.86
C ASP A 69 -13.89 15.06 6.78
N GLU A 70 -13.96 14.30 5.70
CA GLU A 70 -14.95 13.22 5.55
C GLU A 70 -14.70 12.07 6.53
N VAL A 71 -13.44 11.65 6.73
CA VAL A 71 -13.06 10.65 7.76
C VAL A 71 -13.52 11.12 9.14
N ARG A 72 -13.27 12.40 9.48
CA ARG A 72 -13.68 12.99 10.76
C ARG A 72 -15.20 13.06 10.90
N ARG A 73 -15.92 13.41 9.83
CA ARG A 73 -17.39 13.48 9.82
C ARG A 73 -18.03 12.14 10.14
N GLN A 74 -17.39 11.05 9.72
CA GLN A 74 -17.82 9.69 10.02
C GLN A 74 -17.30 9.15 11.36
N GLY A 75 -16.52 9.94 12.11
CA GLY A 75 -15.94 9.52 13.39
C GLY A 75 -14.71 8.61 13.26
N GLY A 76 -14.21 8.39 12.05
CA GLY A 76 -13.09 7.50 11.76
C GLY A 76 -11.72 8.04 12.20
N VAL A 77 -10.68 7.31 11.79
CA VAL A 77 -9.26 7.66 12.00
C VAL A 77 -8.53 7.58 10.67
N SER A 78 -7.74 8.60 10.36
CA SER A 78 -6.93 8.64 9.14
C SER A 78 -5.50 8.16 9.40
N SER A 79 -4.92 7.44 8.45
CA SER A 79 -3.49 7.13 8.44
C SER A 79 -2.90 7.43 7.07
N ALA A 80 -1.66 7.92 7.05
CA ALA A 80 -0.87 8.02 5.84
C ALA A 80 -0.19 6.66 5.57
N PRO A 81 -0.70 5.85 4.61
CA PRO A 81 -0.04 4.60 4.25
C PRO A 81 1.23 4.89 3.48
N HIS A 82 2.24 4.05 3.69
CA HIS A 82 3.51 4.04 2.94
C HIS A 82 3.99 5.44 2.48
N PRO A 83 4.07 6.44 3.38
CA PRO A 83 4.10 7.88 3.05
C PRO A 83 5.34 8.35 2.28
N PHE A 84 6.38 7.52 2.23
CA PHE A 84 7.61 7.75 1.49
C PHE A 84 7.93 6.66 0.45
N SER A 85 6.95 5.83 0.07
CA SER A 85 7.07 4.90 -1.07
C SER A 85 7.31 5.67 -2.38
N LEU A 86 7.78 5.01 -3.44
CA LEU A 86 8.13 5.71 -4.68
C LEU A 86 6.94 6.23 -5.51
N LEU A 87 5.75 5.69 -5.25
CA LEU A 87 4.51 5.98 -5.97
C LEU A 87 3.40 6.23 -4.95
N ASP A 88 2.38 6.99 -5.32
CA ASP A 88 1.13 7.08 -4.55
C ASP A 88 1.31 7.53 -3.08
N ALA A 89 2.36 8.32 -2.82
CA ALA A 89 2.81 8.71 -1.49
C ALA A 89 2.45 10.17 -1.13
N LEU A 90 1.98 10.40 0.10
CA LEU A 90 1.63 11.74 0.59
C LEU A 90 2.83 12.63 0.92
N ARG A 91 4.02 12.06 1.16
CA ARG A 91 5.22 12.80 1.58
C ARG A 91 4.92 13.68 2.80
N ASP A 92 5.35 14.94 2.77
CA ASP A 92 5.18 15.90 3.86
C ASP A 92 3.70 16.18 4.21
N SER A 93 2.77 15.92 3.28
CA SER A 93 1.34 16.03 3.56
C SER A 93 0.82 14.95 4.51
N ALA A 94 1.60 13.88 4.76
CA ALA A 94 1.26 12.84 5.72
C ALA A 94 1.02 13.38 7.14
N LYS A 95 1.58 14.54 7.50
CA LYS A 95 1.33 15.21 8.79
C LYS A 95 -0.12 15.65 9.03
N LYS A 96 -0.95 15.64 7.98
CA LYS A 96 -2.38 15.97 8.09
C LYS A 96 -3.23 14.79 8.57
N CYS A 97 -2.71 13.57 8.46
CA CYS A 97 -3.36 12.36 8.96
C CYS A 97 -3.19 12.22 10.48
N ASP A 98 -4.02 11.41 11.13
CA ASP A 98 -3.92 11.16 12.57
C ASP A 98 -2.73 10.24 12.90
N MET A 99 -2.43 9.30 11.99
CA MET A 99 -1.35 8.33 12.13
C MET A 99 -0.52 8.23 10.85
N VAL A 100 0.63 7.56 10.94
CA VAL A 100 1.53 7.33 9.82
C VAL A 100 2.09 5.91 9.83
N GLU A 101 2.08 5.25 8.67
CA GLU A 101 2.78 3.97 8.51
C GLU A 101 4.29 4.19 8.48
N VAL A 102 4.97 3.83 9.56
CA VAL A 102 6.45 3.85 9.63
C VAL A 102 7.07 2.60 9.04
N PHE A 103 6.28 1.54 8.89
CA PHE A 103 6.70 0.31 8.24
C PHE A 103 5.60 -0.25 7.36
N ASN A 104 5.85 -0.33 6.05
CA ASN A 104 5.01 -1.05 5.11
C ASN A 104 5.77 -2.27 4.55
N SER A 105 5.16 -3.46 4.59
CA SER A 105 5.76 -4.72 4.13
C SER A 105 6.07 -4.75 2.63
N ASN A 106 5.29 -4.05 1.81
CA ASN A 106 5.40 -4.04 0.35
C ASN A 106 6.20 -2.86 -0.20
N ASN A 107 6.78 -2.04 0.68
CA ASN A 107 7.73 -1.03 0.24
C ASN A 107 8.87 -1.68 -0.54
N VAL A 108 9.13 -1.15 -1.73
CA VAL A 108 10.14 -1.67 -2.67
C VAL A 108 11.56 -1.63 -2.11
N ASP A 109 11.79 -0.84 -1.07
CA ASP A 109 13.08 -0.66 -0.45
C ASP A 109 12.98 -0.23 1.02
N ILE A 110 14.06 -0.44 1.75
CA ILE A 110 14.16 -0.15 3.20
C ILE A 110 14.22 1.35 3.48
N LEU A 111 14.73 2.17 2.56
CA LEU A 111 14.93 3.61 2.75
C LEU A 111 13.61 4.34 2.90
N SER A 112 12.56 3.89 2.20
CA SER A 112 11.21 4.43 2.33
C SER A 112 10.67 4.30 3.76
N ASN A 113 10.82 3.12 4.39
CA ASN A 113 10.43 2.93 5.79
C ASN A 113 11.32 3.74 6.76
N ILE A 114 12.64 3.79 6.53
CA ILE A 114 13.55 4.63 7.35
C ILE A 114 13.12 6.10 7.31
N ARG A 115 12.79 6.62 6.11
CA ARG A 115 12.34 8.01 5.98
C ARG A 115 11.00 8.24 6.66
N ALA A 116 10.08 7.27 6.60
CA ALA A 116 8.80 7.33 7.30
C ALA A 116 8.96 7.38 8.81
N THR A 117 9.83 6.55 9.39
CA THR A 117 10.17 6.60 10.82
C THR A 117 10.73 7.96 11.22
N GLN A 118 11.73 8.47 10.49
CA GLN A 118 12.31 9.79 10.76
C GLN A 118 11.26 10.90 10.70
N PHE A 119 10.42 10.89 9.67
CA PHE A 119 9.34 11.87 9.53
C PHE A 119 8.35 11.80 10.69
N ALA A 120 7.98 10.60 11.13
CA ALA A 120 7.06 10.41 12.25
C ALA A 120 7.65 10.92 13.57
N GLU A 121 8.94 10.68 13.81
CA GLU A 121 9.67 11.19 14.98
C GLU A 121 9.76 12.72 14.95
N ASP A 122 10.18 13.30 13.82
CA ASP A 122 10.34 14.74 13.62
C ASP A 122 9.03 15.51 13.80
N ASN A 123 7.89 14.89 13.50
CA ASN A 123 6.56 15.51 13.57
C ASN A 123 5.71 15.00 14.74
N HIS A 124 6.27 14.17 15.63
CA HIS A 124 5.56 13.58 16.78
C HIS A 124 4.26 12.86 16.42
N MET A 125 4.27 12.10 15.32
CA MET A 125 3.10 11.39 14.79
C MET A 125 2.90 10.04 15.49
N ILE A 126 1.64 9.58 15.52
CA ILE A 126 1.30 8.22 15.96
C ILE A 126 1.77 7.23 14.89
N GLN A 127 2.57 6.24 15.31
CA GLN A 127 3.25 5.32 14.41
C GLN A 127 2.50 3.99 14.31
N VAL A 128 2.30 3.50 13.10
CA VAL A 128 1.70 2.19 12.82
C VAL A 128 2.50 1.41 11.78
N SER A 129 2.23 0.11 11.67
CA SER A 129 2.79 -0.76 10.63
C SER A 129 1.70 -1.39 9.78
N GLY A 130 1.94 -1.49 8.47
CA GLY A 130 1.02 -2.02 7.48
C GLY A 130 1.61 -3.21 6.73
N SER A 131 0.83 -4.28 6.56
CA SER A 131 1.25 -5.40 5.71
C SER A 131 0.96 -5.17 4.23
N ASP A 132 0.00 -4.28 3.93
CA ASP A 132 -0.50 -4.01 2.57
C ASP A 132 -0.73 -5.31 1.77
N SER A 133 -1.34 -6.29 2.44
CA SER A 133 -1.26 -7.68 2.00
C SER A 133 -2.13 -7.94 0.78
N HIS A 134 -1.49 -8.21 -0.35
CA HIS A 134 -2.15 -8.59 -1.61
C HIS A 134 -2.12 -10.09 -1.91
N VAL A 135 -1.38 -10.88 -1.13
CA VAL A 135 -1.32 -12.34 -1.20
C VAL A 135 -1.48 -12.94 0.18
N LEU A 136 -2.01 -14.17 0.27
CA LEU A 136 -2.32 -14.78 1.57
C LEU A 136 -1.09 -14.91 2.49
N SER A 137 0.08 -15.18 1.92
CA SER A 137 1.32 -15.37 2.68
C SER A 137 1.86 -14.09 3.33
N THR A 138 1.45 -12.90 2.85
CA THR A 138 1.83 -11.62 3.46
C THR A 138 0.88 -11.16 4.56
N LEU A 139 -0.27 -11.82 4.72
CA LEU A 139 -1.25 -11.44 5.73
C LEU A 139 -0.64 -11.63 7.14
N GLY A 140 -0.75 -10.61 7.98
CA GLY A 140 -0.19 -10.63 9.33
C GLY A 140 1.34 -10.54 9.40
N ARG A 141 2.02 -10.09 8.33
CA ARG A 141 3.45 -9.74 8.39
C ARG A 141 3.72 -8.54 9.30
N CYS A 142 2.78 -7.62 9.34
CA CYS A 142 2.77 -6.48 10.25
C CYS A 142 1.60 -6.62 11.22
N VAL A 143 1.86 -6.38 12.50
CA VAL A 143 0.87 -6.49 13.57
C VAL A 143 1.04 -5.32 14.53
N ASN A 144 -0.06 -4.59 14.76
CA ASN A 144 -0.14 -3.54 15.76
C ASN A 144 -0.98 -4.07 16.93
N MET A 145 -0.48 -3.95 18.15
CA MET A 145 -1.25 -4.10 19.37
C MET A 145 -1.92 -2.77 19.69
N ILE A 146 -3.23 -2.81 19.95
CA ILE A 146 -4.02 -1.64 20.32
C ILE A 146 -4.56 -1.90 21.72
N GLU A 147 -4.28 -1.00 22.66
CA GLU A 147 -4.70 -1.15 24.05
C GLU A 147 -6.19 -0.79 24.21
N SER A 148 -7.07 -1.72 23.83
CA SER A 148 -8.52 -1.52 23.87
C SER A 148 -9.28 -2.82 24.08
N GLU A 149 -10.57 -2.70 24.39
CA GLU A 149 -11.52 -3.78 24.12
C GLU A 149 -11.63 -4.00 22.60
N ASN A 150 -11.95 -5.24 22.18
CA ASN A 150 -12.12 -5.60 20.77
C ASN A 150 -13.53 -5.21 20.26
N ASN A 151 -13.80 -3.90 20.27
CA ASN A 151 -14.94 -3.27 19.62
C ASN A 151 -14.48 -2.02 18.87
N LEU A 152 -15.20 -1.67 17.78
CA LEU A 152 -14.76 -0.63 16.85
C LEU A 152 -14.50 0.71 17.55
N ASP A 153 -15.46 1.18 18.36
CA ASP A 153 -15.36 2.48 19.03
C ASP A 153 -14.14 2.57 19.96
N SER A 154 -13.89 1.53 20.76
CA SER A 154 -12.76 1.48 21.69
C SER A 154 -11.42 1.41 20.96
N ILE A 155 -11.37 0.68 19.85
CA ILE A 155 -10.20 0.59 18.98
C ILE A 155 -9.89 1.97 18.37
N LEU A 156 -10.89 2.62 17.74
CA LEU A 156 -10.70 3.94 17.11
C LEU A 156 -10.29 5.00 18.14
N GLN A 157 -10.88 4.98 19.33
CA GLN A 157 -10.45 5.87 20.42
C GLN A 157 -9.00 5.62 20.82
N SER A 158 -8.58 4.37 20.94
CA SER A 158 -7.20 4.03 21.30
C SER A 158 -6.22 4.40 20.20
N MET A 159 -6.61 4.25 18.93
CA MET A 159 -5.84 4.70 17.77
C MET A 159 -5.64 6.22 17.77
N LYS A 160 -6.70 7.01 18.01
CA LYS A 160 -6.62 8.49 18.10
C LYS A 160 -5.71 8.99 19.21
N HIS A 161 -5.61 8.23 20.31
CA HIS A 161 -4.79 8.60 21.47
C HIS A 161 -3.40 7.94 21.46
N GLY A 162 -3.01 7.29 20.36
CA GLY A 162 -1.68 6.69 20.21
C GLY A 162 -1.41 5.52 21.16
N LYS A 163 -2.44 4.84 21.65
CA LYS A 163 -2.32 3.63 22.47
C LYS A 163 -2.05 2.41 21.58
N ILE A 164 -0.98 2.49 20.81
CA ILE A 164 -0.59 1.51 19.80
C ILE A 164 0.86 1.11 20.02
N GLU A 165 1.15 -0.18 19.95
CA GLU A 165 2.51 -0.74 19.92
C GLU A 165 2.69 -1.60 18.67
N ILE A 166 3.77 -1.41 17.93
CA ILE A 166 4.12 -2.26 16.78
C ILE A 166 4.77 -3.54 17.31
N LEU A 167 4.05 -4.67 17.25
CA LEU A 167 4.56 -5.95 17.75
C LEU A 167 5.39 -6.72 16.73
N GLN A 168 5.03 -6.59 15.46
CA GLN A 168 5.65 -7.35 14.38
C GLN A 168 5.76 -6.52 13.12
N THR A 169 6.92 -6.59 12.48
CA THR A 169 7.17 -6.05 11.14
C THR A 169 7.94 -7.06 10.33
N GLY A 170 7.55 -7.25 9.07
CA GLY A 170 8.28 -8.12 8.15
C GLY A 170 8.08 -7.69 6.71
N TYR A 171 9.18 -7.54 5.96
CA TYR A 171 9.12 -7.26 4.52
C TYR A 171 8.53 -8.44 3.78
N ALA A 172 7.71 -8.21 2.74
CA ALA A 172 7.33 -9.26 1.81
C ALA A 172 8.58 -9.92 1.21
N LEU A 173 8.56 -11.24 1.09
CA LEU A 173 9.64 -12.01 0.48
C LEU A 173 9.58 -11.90 -1.03
N GLN A 174 10.72 -12.11 -1.68
CA GLN A 174 10.83 -12.03 -3.15
C GLN A 174 9.77 -12.88 -3.87
N ASN A 175 9.54 -14.12 -3.43
CA ASN A 175 8.56 -15.01 -4.04
C ASN A 175 7.14 -14.48 -3.88
N GLU A 176 6.81 -13.89 -2.73
CA GLU A 176 5.48 -13.34 -2.46
C GLU A 176 5.21 -12.10 -3.32
N THR A 177 6.21 -11.22 -3.48
CA THR A 177 6.10 -10.08 -4.40
C THR A 177 5.98 -10.53 -5.84
N LEU A 178 6.70 -11.58 -6.25
CA LEU A 178 6.57 -12.16 -7.60
C LEU A 178 5.19 -12.80 -7.82
N ASP A 179 4.64 -13.46 -6.81
CA ASP A 179 3.28 -14.03 -6.86
C ASP A 179 2.23 -12.93 -6.99
N HIS A 180 2.39 -11.82 -6.26
CA HIS A 180 1.54 -10.64 -6.43
C HIS A 180 1.67 -10.05 -7.84
N LEU A 181 2.88 -9.86 -8.36
CA LEU A 181 3.09 -9.37 -9.73
C LEU A 181 2.43 -10.29 -10.76
N LYS A 182 2.54 -11.60 -10.58
CA LYS A 182 1.89 -12.61 -11.42
C LYS A 182 0.37 -12.44 -11.41
N TYR A 183 -0.22 -12.25 -10.23
CA TYR A 183 -1.65 -11.98 -10.10
C TYR A 183 -2.06 -10.71 -10.87
N LYS A 184 -1.32 -9.61 -10.74
CA LYS A 184 -1.61 -8.36 -11.47
C LYS A 184 -1.53 -8.55 -12.99
N ILE A 185 -0.46 -9.20 -13.48
CA ILE A 185 -0.28 -9.46 -14.91
C ILE A 185 -1.43 -10.32 -15.46
N HIS A 186 -1.84 -11.35 -14.73
CA HIS A 186 -2.91 -12.25 -15.15
C HIS A 186 -4.27 -11.54 -15.24
N ASN A 187 -4.61 -10.73 -14.24
CA ASN A 187 -5.93 -10.07 -14.16
C ASN A 187 -6.01 -8.75 -14.96
N SER A 188 -4.87 -8.20 -15.39
CA SER A 188 -4.81 -6.92 -16.13
C SER A 188 -4.18 -7.07 -17.51
N LYS A 189 -4.18 -8.27 -18.10
CA LYS A 189 -3.42 -8.55 -19.32
C LYS A 189 -3.81 -7.66 -20.49
N ASP A 190 -5.10 -7.53 -20.76
CA ASP A 190 -5.60 -6.73 -21.89
C ASP A 190 -5.29 -5.24 -21.67
N TYR A 191 -5.53 -4.75 -20.46
CA TYR A 191 -5.14 -3.40 -20.04
C TYR A 191 -3.64 -3.14 -20.23
N LEU A 192 -2.76 -4.08 -19.85
CA LEU A 192 -1.32 -3.92 -20.03
C LEU A 192 -0.94 -3.81 -21.52
N ILE A 193 -1.58 -4.60 -22.39
CA ILE A 193 -1.33 -4.54 -23.84
C ILE A 193 -1.76 -3.20 -24.42
N GLU A 194 -2.93 -2.69 -24.02
CA GLU A 194 -3.45 -1.38 -24.43
C GLU A 194 -2.54 -0.24 -23.93
N TYR A 195 -2.20 -0.25 -22.64
CA TYR A 195 -1.29 0.72 -22.02
C TYR A 195 0.09 0.73 -22.70
N ILE A 196 0.66 -0.43 -23.02
CA ILE A 196 1.91 -0.53 -23.77
C ILE A 196 1.76 0.08 -25.17
N ALA A 197 0.64 -0.17 -25.85
CA ALA A 197 0.42 0.36 -27.19
C ALA A 197 0.30 1.89 -27.20
N GLU A 198 -0.33 2.45 -26.17
CA GLU A 198 -0.53 3.89 -26.01
C GLU A 198 0.76 4.62 -25.58
N HIS A 199 1.41 4.16 -24.51
CA HIS A 199 2.52 4.89 -23.89
C HIS A 199 3.91 4.46 -24.41
N TYR A 200 4.02 3.29 -25.04
CA TYR A 200 5.29 2.72 -25.50
C TYR A 200 5.27 2.26 -26.97
N PRO A 201 4.79 3.05 -27.94
CA PRO A 201 4.59 2.61 -29.32
C PRO A 201 5.88 2.07 -29.98
N ASN A 202 7.03 2.71 -29.70
CA ASN A 202 8.33 2.32 -30.24
C ASN A 202 8.88 1.02 -29.63
N ALA A 203 8.42 0.66 -28.43
CA ALA A 203 8.85 -0.56 -27.72
C ALA A 203 7.73 -1.61 -27.66
N LYS A 204 6.56 -1.35 -28.26
CA LYS A 204 5.36 -2.20 -28.20
C LYS A 204 5.68 -3.66 -28.52
N TRP A 205 6.35 -3.88 -29.65
CA TRP A 205 6.71 -5.24 -30.08
C TRP A 205 7.54 -5.97 -29.02
N LEU A 206 8.56 -5.32 -28.45
CA LEU A 206 9.44 -5.91 -27.44
C LEU A 206 8.68 -6.19 -26.14
N LEU A 207 7.92 -5.21 -25.62
CA LEU A 207 7.20 -5.35 -24.36
C LEU A 207 6.08 -6.40 -24.45
N THR A 208 5.32 -6.42 -25.55
CA THR A 208 4.31 -7.47 -25.80
C THR A 208 4.98 -8.84 -25.98
N PHE A 209 6.15 -8.93 -26.61
CA PHE A 209 6.91 -10.17 -26.72
C PHE A 209 7.37 -10.67 -25.33
N LEU A 210 7.88 -9.78 -24.47
CA LEU A 210 8.26 -10.12 -23.10
C LEU A 210 7.06 -10.63 -22.28
N LEU A 211 5.88 -10.01 -22.42
CA LEU A 211 4.65 -10.52 -21.78
C LEU A 211 4.29 -11.93 -22.25
N LYS A 212 4.45 -12.23 -23.56
CA LYS A 212 4.22 -13.59 -24.09
C LYS A 212 5.22 -14.62 -23.55
N ILE A 213 6.50 -14.26 -23.44
CA ILE A 213 7.50 -15.13 -22.83
C ILE A 213 7.16 -15.36 -21.35
N TYR A 214 6.75 -14.30 -20.64
CA TYR A 214 6.33 -14.39 -19.25
C TYR A 214 5.17 -15.38 -19.09
N ASP A 215 4.13 -15.28 -19.90
CA ASP A 215 3.00 -16.20 -19.89
C ASP A 215 3.41 -17.66 -20.19
N PHE A 216 4.37 -17.87 -21.08
CA PHE A 216 4.85 -19.21 -21.40
C PHE A 216 5.61 -19.88 -20.24
N ASN A 217 6.41 -19.11 -19.48
CA ASN A 217 7.17 -19.64 -18.35
C ASN A 217 7.31 -18.62 -17.21
N GLN A 218 6.25 -18.49 -16.41
CA GLN A 218 6.16 -17.54 -15.30
C GLN A 218 7.14 -17.87 -14.15
N ASN A 219 7.55 -19.14 -14.01
CA ASN A 219 8.40 -19.62 -12.92
C ASN A 219 9.90 -19.57 -13.28
N SER A 220 10.27 -18.98 -14.41
CA SER A 220 11.67 -18.88 -14.85
C SER A 220 12.50 -18.03 -13.89
N HIS A 221 13.70 -18.50 -13.55
CA HIS A 221 14.69 -17.74 -12.77
C HIS A 221 15.10 -16.41 -13.41
N VAL A 222 14.91 -16.27 -14.72
CA VAL A 222 15.16 -15.02 -15.44
C VAL A 222 14.29 -13.88 -14.88
N TRP A 223 13.03 -14.14 -14.51
CA TRP A 223 12.14 -13.12 -13.94
C TRP A 223 12.59 -12.70 -12.54
N ALA A 224 13.09 -13.64 -11.75
CA ALA A 224 13.68 -13.33 -10.45
C ALA A 224 14.94 -12.44 -10.58
N LEU A 225 15.73 -12.62 -11.65
CA LEU A 225 16.87 -11.75 -11.96
C LEU A 225 16.41 -10.35 -12.39
N PHE A 226 15.44 -10.26 -13.31
CA PHE A 226 14.84 -8.97 -13.71
C PHE A 226 14.30 -8.21 -12.51
N TYR A 227 13.58 -8.89 -11.62
CA TYR A 227 13.08 -8.31 -10.38
C TYR A 227 14.21 -7.76 -9.50
N LYS A 228 15.29 -8.51 -9.29
CA LYS A 228 16.44 -8.04 -8.49
C LYS A 228 17.09 -6.80 -9.09
N ILE A 229 17.24 -6.75 -10.41
CA ILE A 229 17.77 -5.57 -11.11
C ILE A 229 16.82 -4.38 -10.93
N ALA A 230 15.51 -4.59 -11.10
CA ALA A 230 14.51 -3.55 -10.90
C ALA A 230 14.55 -2.99 -9.47
N LEU A 231 14.60 -3.85 -8.43
CA LEU A 231 14.74 -3.41 -7.04
C LEU A 231 16.02 -2.60 -6.81
N PHE A 232 17.14 -3.01 -7.40
CA PHE A 232 18.39 -2.27 -7.28
C PHE A 232 18.27 -0.86 -7.85
N LEU A 233 17.65 -0.71 -9.03
CA LEU A 233 17.42 0.59 -9.67
C LEU A 233 16.43 1.44 -8.86
N MET A 234 15.32 0.85 -8.41
CA MET A 234 14.31 1.52 -7.59
C MET A 234 14.90 2.02 -6.26
N LYS A 235 15.77 1.22 -5.61
CA LYS A 235 16.46 1.66 -4.40
C LYS A 235 17.36 2.89 -4.63
N ARG A 236 18.00 3.00 -5.80
CA ARG A 236 18.79 4.21 -6.14
C ARG A 236 17.90 5.43 -6.32
N ILE A 237 16.75 5.26 -6.99
CA ILE A 237 15.74 6.31 -7.12
C ILE A 237 15.22 6.74 -5.75
N SER A 238 14.86 5.78 -4.89
CA SER A 238 14.39 6.03 -3.52
C SER A 238 15.39 6.82 -2.69
N LYS A 239 16.69 6.48 -2.79
CA LYS A 239 17.74 7.28 -2.14
C LYS A 239 17.73 8.74 -2.61
N LYS A 240 17.58 8.99 -3.91
CA LYS A 240 17.56 10.35 -4.48
C LYS A 240 16.34 11.14 -4.00
N ILE A 241 15.16 10.52 -4.03
CA ILE A 241 13.91 11.16 -3.61
C ILE A 241 13.90 11.40 -2.10
N ASN A 242 14.08 10.34 -1.30
CA ASN A 242 13.86 10.38 0.14
C ASN A 242 15.00 11.03 0.93
N PHE A 243 16.23 11.09 0.39
CA PHE A 243 17.41 11.58 1.12
C PHE A 243 18.25 12.62 0.37
N GLN A 244 17.90 12.94 -0.88
CA GLN A 244 18.64 13.93 -1.68
C GLN A 244 17.71 14.97 -2.32
N ASN A 245 16.49 15.12 -1.79
CA ASN A 245 15.50 16.13 -2.18
C ASN A 245 15.21 16.18 -3.69
N HIS A 246 15.32 15.05 -4.38
CA HIS A 246 14.87 14.99 -5.78
C HIS A 246 13.34 14.93 -5.82
N ASP A 247 12.78 15.66 -6.78
CA ASP A 247 11.34 15.68 -7.02
C ASP A 247 10.84 14.28 -7.45
N PRO A 248 9.84 13.70 -6.75
CA PRO A 248 9.24 12.43 -7.14
C PRO A 248 8.27 12.53 -8.32
N GLU A 249 7.89 13.71 -8.81
CA GLU A 249 6.82 13.87 -9.80
C GLU A 249 7.03 13.04 -11.08
N PHE A 250 8.27 12.88 -11.54
CA PHE A 250 8.60 12.05 -12.71
C PHE A 250 8.19 10.58 -12.57
N MET A 251 7.99 10.09 -11.35
CA MET A 251 7.51 8.73 -11.11
C MET A 251 6.04 8.56 -11.52
N LYS A 252 5.24 9.64 -11.51
CA LYS A 252 3.82 9.63 -11.91
C LYS A 252 3.63 9.33 -13.39
N ASP A 253 4.54 9.83 -14.24
CA ASP A 253 4.52 9.59 -15.68
C ASP A 253 4.85 8.13 -16.05
N ARG A 254 5.38 7.37 -15.09
CA ARG A 254 5.81 5.97 -15.25
C ARG A 254 6.73 5.73 -16.44
N ASN A 255 7.45 6.76 -16.90
CA ASN A 255 8.30 6.69 -18.08
C ASN A 255 9.60 5.90 -17.80
N LEU A 256 9.72 4.71 -18.38
CA LEU A 256 10.87 3.82 -18.16
C LEU A 256 12.23 4.47 -18.47
N GLY A 257 12.31 5.33 -19.48
CA GLY A 257 13.55 6.01 -19.87
C GLY A 257 13.99 7.04 -18.83
N THR A 258 13.04 7.85 -18.34
CA THR A 258 13.28 8.82 -17.26
C THR A 258 13.65 8.10 -15.97
N MET A 259 12.89 7.05 -15.58
CA MET A 259 13.20 6.25 -14.40
C MET A 259 14.60 5.63 -14.49
N PHE A 260 15.00 5.09 -15.64
CA PHE A 260 16.33 4.52 -15.82
C PHE A 260 17.44 5.58 -15.70
N LYS A 261 17.28 6.75 -16.33
CA LYS A 261 18.20 7.89 -16.18
C LYS A 261 18.31 8.33 -14.73
N MET A 262 17.20 8.35 -14.01
CA MET A 262 17.14 8.71 -12.59
C MET A 262 17.75 7.63 -11.68
N ALA A 263 17.72 6.37 -12.08
CA ALA A 263 18.35 5.30 -11.31
C ALA A 263 19.88 5.33 -11.43
N LEU A 264 20.42 5.67 -12.59
CA LEU A 264 21.88 5.80 -12.81
C LEU A 264 22.48 6.95 -11.99
#